data_AF-A0A7V6W3V4-F1
#
_entry.id   AF-A0A7V6W3V4-F1
#
_cell.length_a   1.000
_cell.length_b   1.000
_cell.length_c   1.000
_cell.angle_alpha   90.00
_cell.angle_beta   90.00
_cell.angle_gamma   90.00
#
_symmetry.space_group_name_H-M   'P 1'
#
loop_
_entity.id
_entity.type
_entity.pdbx_description
1 polymer ?
#
loop_
_entity_poly.entity_id
_entity_poly.type
_entity_poly.pdbx_seq_one_letter_code
_entity_poly.pdbx_strand_id
1 'polypeptide(L)'
;PLLIETATIPMIANATTDSGLQGALIDAGITKHYVPVLDDGCILYLTKMPSLDTIFNKLSLISVQPIAKIMLASSYIFLGPGPAQLLQLIEETGSVREASSRMNISYSKAWNILNTIREQTGFEAVLRQQGGATGGSAQLSQKGKDLLERYISFERRCQDAIEKIYIDVFESKHE
;
A
#
# COMPACT_ATOMS: atom_id res chain seq x y z
N PRO A 1 -14.80 -1.61 3.51
CA PRO A 1 -14.65 -0.14 3.58
C PRO A 1 -15.89 0.54 2.97
N LEU A 2 -16.29 1.71 3.46
CA LEU A 2 -17.42 2.49 2.92
C LEU A 2 -16.88 3.75 2.24
N LEU A 3 -17.25 3.96 0.98
CA LEU A 3 -17.01 5.21 0.27
C LEU A 3 -18.31 6.01 0.28
N ILE A 4 -18.26 7.24 0.83
CA ILE A 4 -19.42 8.12 0.92
C ILE A 4 -19.11 9.39 0.14
N GLU A 5 -19.99 9.74 -0.80
CA GLU A 5 -19.89 11.01 -1.51
C GLU A 5 -20.12 12.17 -0.55
N THR A 6 -19.23 13.15 -0.54
CA THR A 6 -19.27 14.27 0.43
C THR A 6 -20.60 15.02 0.42
N ALA A 7 -21.24 15.15 -0.75
CA ALA A 7 -22.55 15.81 -0.89
C ALA A 7 -23.68 15.12 -0.12
N THR A 8 -23.54 13.83 0.18
CA THR A 8 -24.56 13.04 0.89
C THR A 8 -24.44 13.10 2.42
N ILE A 9 -23.31 13.58 2.95
CA ILE A 9 -23.03 13.64 4.39
C ILE A 9 -24.08 14.48 5.16
N PRO A 10 -24.47 15.69 4.71
CA PRO A 10 -25.48 16.48 5.41
C PRO A 10 -26.86 15.82 5.43
N MET A 11 -27.21 15.09 4.37
CA MET A 11 -28.49 14.37 4.29
C MET A 11 -28.53 13.21 5.29
N ILE A 12 -27.44 12.47 5.42
CA ILE A 12 -27.31 11.38 6.41
C ILE A 12 -27.30 11.93 7.84
N ALA A 13 -26.59 13.04 8.08
CA ALA A 13 -26.46 13.63 9.41
C ALA A 13 -27.76 14.26 9.94
N ASN A 14 -28.65 14.71 9.04
CA ASN A 14 -29.94 15.30 9.39
C ASN A 14 -31.09 14.28 9.45
N ALA A 15 -30.83 13.01 9.15
CA ALA A 15 -31.85 11.96 9.22
C ALA A 15 -32.23 11.70 10.68
N THR A 16 -33.52 11.73 10.98
CA THR A 16 -34.07 11.57 12.34
C THR A 16 -34.48 10.12 12.66
N THR A 17 -33.93 9.13 11.94
CA THR A 17 -34.33 7.73 12.09
C THR A 17 -33.56 7.03 13.22
N ASP A 18 -34.27 6.29 14.08
CA ASP A 18 -33.67 5.46 15.14
C ASP A 18 -33.03 4.16 14.60
N SER A 19 -33.06 3.93 13.29
CA SER A 19 -32.59 2.70 12.62
C SER A 19 -31.11 2.75 12.19
N GLY A 20 -30.35 3.71 12.72
CA GLY A 20 -28.93 3.91 12.42
C GLY A 20 -28.66 4.30 10.96
N LEU A 21 -27.42 4.09 10.50
CA LEU A 21 -26.97 4.52 9.16
C LEU A 21 -27.81 3.92 8.02
N GLN A 22 -28.31 2.69 8.18
CA GLN A 22 -29.17 2.07 7.16
C GLN A 22 -30.52 2.79 7.06
N GLY A 23 -31.12 3.16 8.19
CA GLY A 23 -32.34 3.99 8.21
C GLY A 23 -32.08 5.36 7.60
N ALA A 24 -30.99 6.01 7.98
CA ALA A 24 -30.62 7.33 7.48
C ALA A 24 -30.42 7.35 5.96
N LEU A 25 -29.82 6.31 5.38
CA LEU A 25 -29.64 6.20 3.94
C LEU A 25 -30.97 5.97 3.19
N ILE A 26 -31.91 5.23 3.79
CA ILE A 26 -33.25 5.01 3.20
C ILE A 26 -34.07 6.29 3.25
N ASP A 27 -34.08 6.98 4.39
CA ASP A 27 -34.81 8.24 4.60
C ASP A 27 -34.28 9.36 3.67
N ALA A 28 -32.96 9.44 3.50
CA ALA A 28 -32.32 10.35 2.57
C ALA A 28 -32.47 9.95 1.08
N GLY A 29 -33.10 8.81 0.76
CA GLY A 29 -33.25 8.32 -0.61
C GLY A 29 -31.94 7.97 -1.31
N ILE A 30 -30.87 7.70 -0.56
CA ILE A 30 -29.53 7.45 -1.11
C ILE A 30 -29.43 5.99 -1.57
N THR A 31 -29.09 5.79 -2.85
CA THR A 31 -28.91 4.46 -3.43
C THR A 31 -27.52 3.92 -3.12
N LYS A 32 -27.45 2.65 -2.67
CA LYS A 32 -26.19 1.94 -2.38
C LYS A 32 -25.70 1.19 -3.60
N HIS A 33 -24.42 1.34 -3.92
CA HIS A 33 -23.74 0.55 -4.95
C HIS A 33 -22.73 -0.40 -4.31
N TYR A 34 -22.84 -1.68 -4.67
CA TYR A 34 -21.88 -2.70 -4.24
C TYR A 34 -20.72 -2.76 -5.24
N VAL A 35 -19.52 -2.51 -4.76
CA VAL A 35 -18.28 -2.66 -5.54
C VAL A 35 -17.61 -3.96 -5.11
N PRO A 36 -17.42 -4.93 -6.01
CA PRO A 36 -16.69 -6.15 -5.68
C PRO A 36 -15.24 -5.79 -5.37
N VAL A 37 -14.75 -6.21 -4.20
CA VAL A 37 -13.36 -5.99 -3.77
C VAL A 37 -12.71 -7.36 -3.64
N LEU A 38 -11.49 -7.50 -4.18
CA LEU A 38 -10.67 -8.72 -4.07
C LEU A 38 -9.97 -8.76 -2.70
N ASP A 39 -10.74 -8.65 -1.63
CA ASP A 39 -10.23 -8.66 -0.25
C ASP A 39 -11.16 -9.52 0.62
N ASP A 40 -10.64 -10.65 1.10
CA ASP A 40 -11.33 -11.51 2.07
C ASP A 40 -11.40 -10.88 3.48
N GLY A 41 -10.67 -9.77 3.71
CA GLY A 41 -10.57 -9.03 4.97
C GLY A 41 -11.82 -8.24 5.37
N CYS A 42 -12.92 -8.35 4.63
CA CYS A 42 -14.16 -7.61 4.90
C CYS A 42 -15.41 -8.47 5.14
N ILE A 43 -15.28 -9.66 5.72
CA ILE A 43 -16.45 -10.42 6.20
C ILE A 43 -16.35 -10.69 7.70
N LEU A 44 -16.69 -9.67 8.48
CA LEU A 44 -17.25 -9.83 9.82
C LEU A 44 -18.39 -8.82 9.98
N TYR A 45 -19.54 -9.16 9.43
CA TYR A 45 -20.79 -8.50 9.78
C TYR A 45 -21.05 -8.72 11.27
N LEU A 46 -20.91 -7.66 12.08
CA LEU A 46 -21.12 -7.68 13.53
C LEU A 46 -22.49 -8.24 13.96
N THR A 47 -23.47 -8.26 13.07
CA THR A 47 -24.83 -8.77 13.30
C THR A 47 -25.05 -10.25 12.93
N LYS A 48 -24.09 -10.88 12.25
CA LYS A 48 -24.02 -12.33 12.02
C LYS A 48 -22.66 -12.84 12.51
N MET A 49 -22.38 -12.66 13.80
CA MET A 49 -21.23 -13.36 14.38
C MET A 49 -21.61 -14.84 14.56
N PRO A 50 -20.90 -15.80 13.94
CA PRO A 50 -20.72 -17.09 14.61
C PRO A 50 -20.06 -16.82 15.97
N SER A 51 -20.17 -17.73 16.94
CA SER A 51 -19.67 -17.51 18.31
C SER A 51 -18.29 -16.84 18.32
N LEU A 52 -18.02 -16.01 19.33
CA LEU A 52 -16.70 -15.39 19.51
C LEU A 52 -15.58 -16.45 19.39
N ASP A 53 -15.82 -17.68 19.84
CA ASP A 53 -14.92 -18.83 19.67
C ASP A 53 -14.66 -19.22 18.21
N THR A 54 -15.60 -19.04 17.30
CA THR A 54 -15.41 -19.28 15.85
C THR A 54 -14.51 -18.21 15.23
N ILE A 55 -14.71 -16.96 15.65
CA ILE A 55 -13.94 -15.81 15.18
C ILE A 55 -12.54 -15.85 15.78
N PHE A 56 -12.45 -16.15 17.07
CA PHE A 56 -11.21 -16.43 17.76
C PHE A 56 -10.56 -17.64 17.11
N ASN A 57 -11.18 -18.80 16.89
CA ASN A 57 -10.53 -19.92 16.17
C ASN A 57 -10.03 -19.55 14.77
N LYS A 58 -10.70 -18.61 14.09
CA LYS A 58 -10.26 -18.06 12.80
C LYS A 58 -9.12 -17.02 12.91
N LEU A 59 -8.95 -16.36 14.07
CA LEU A 59 -8.00 -15.26 14.31
C LEU A 59 -6.91 -15.54 15.36
N SER A 60 -7.06 -16.58 16.19
CA SER A 60 -6.34 -16.79 17.45
C SER A 60 -5.47 -18.04 17.49
N LEU A 61 -5.41 -18.79 16.40
CA LEU A 61 -4.19 -19.52 16.12
C LEU A 61 -3.18 -18.47 15.67
N ILE A 62 -2.05 -18.39 16.36
CA ILE A 62 -0.85 -17.72 15.87
C ILE A 62 -0.48 -18.44 14.56
N SER A 63 -1.15 -18.07 13.47
CA SER A 63 -0.92 -18.60 12.14
C SER A 63 0.43 -18.03 11.71
N VAL A 64 1.41 -18.91 11.55
CA VAL A 64 2.77 -18.56 11.15
C VAL A 64 2.70 -18.00 9.73
N GLN A 65 2.70 -16.69 9.53
CA GLN A 65 2.57 -16.11 8.18
C GLN A 65 3.91 -16.10 7.42
N PRO A 66 3.90 -16.28 6.09
CA PRO A 66 5.11 -16.16 5.29
C PRO A 66 5.52 -14.69 5.16
N ILE A 67 6.74 -14.36 5.57
CA ILE A 67 7.33 -13.03 5.36
C ILE A 67 8.46 -13.15 4.37
N ALA A 68 8.32 -12.50 3.22
CA ALA A 68 9.37 -12.41 2.20
C ALA A 68 9.65 -10.96 1.83
N LYS A 69 10.93 -10.64 1.63
CA LYS A 69 11.37 -9.34 1.13
C LYS A 69 12.00 -9.56 -0.24
N ILE A 70 11.39 -8.98 -1.27
CA ILE A 70 11.86 -9.12 -2.64
C ILE A 70 12.87 -8.02 -2.93
N MET A 71 14.09 -8.41 -3.29
CA MET A 71 15.19 -7.49 -3.59
C MET A 71 15.78 -7.81 -4.96
N LEU A 72 16.15 -6.77 -5.71
CA LEU A 72 16.87 -6.88 -6.98
C LEU A 72 18.35 -6.57 -6.76
N ALA A 73 19.19 -7.35 -7.42
CA ALA A 73 20.62 -7.21 -7.43
C ALA A 73 21.16 -7.22 -8.86
N SER A 74 22.24 -6.48 -9.06
CA SER A 74 23.13 -6.63 -10.22
C SER A 74 24.48 -7.13 -9.68
N SER A 75 25.52 -6.29 -9.61
CA SER A 75 26.75 -6.61 -8.88
C SER A 75 26.52 -6.68 -7.36
N TYR A 76 25.60 -5.85 -6.85
CA TYR A 76 25.12 -5.89 -5.47
C TYR A 76 23.64 -5.50 -5.40
N ILE A 77 23.02 -5.66 -4.22
CA ILE A 77 21.60 -5.34 -4.01
C ILE A 77 21.38 -3.84 -4.11
N PHE A 78 20.42 -3.40 -4.93
CA PHE A 78 20.15 -1.98 -5.16
C PHE A 78 18.68 -1.57 -5.06
N LEU A 79 17.76 -2.51 -5.28
CA LEU A 79 16.33 -2.24 -5.19
C LEU A 79 15.68 -3.24 -4.26
N GLY A 80 14.74 -2.75 -3.47
CA GLY A 80 14.01 -3.48 -2.44
C GLY A 80 12.95 -2.55 -1.84
N PRO A 81 12.27 -2.95 -0.76
CA PRO A 81 11.15 -2.18 -0.22
C PRO A 81 11.53 -0.75 0.15
N GLY A 82 12.70 -0.56 0.78
CA GLY A 82 13.21 0.76 1.15
C GLY A 82 13.52 1.67 -0.04
N PRO A 83 14.43 1.29 -0.96
CA PRO A 83 14.70 2.07 -2.16
C PRO A 83 13.46 2.35 -3.02
N ALA A 84 12.54 1.39 -3.15
CA ALA A 84 11.28 1.60 -3.88
C ALA A 84 10.39 2.63 -3.20
N GLN A 85 10.23 2.54 -1.87
CA GLN A 85 9.49 3.54 -1.08
C GLN A 85 10.10 4.94 -1.22
N LEU A 86 11.43 5.07 -1.26
CA LEU A 86 12.10 6.34 -1.49
C LEU A 86 11.71 6.95 -2.84
N LEU A 87 11.74 6.15 -3.92
CA LEU A 87 11.37 6.61 -5.26
C LEU A 87 9.89 7.05 -5.31
N GLN A 88 9.00 6.28 -4.69
CA GLN A 88 7.58 6.60 -4.60
C GLN A 88 7.34 7.93 -3.87
N LEU A 89 7.98 8.12 -2.70
CA LEU A 89 7.87 9.37 -1.95
C LEU A 89 8.47 10.56 -2.68
N ILE A 90 9.53 10.37 -3.47
CA ILE A 90 10.08 11.45 -4.31
C ILE A 90 9.08 11.85 -5.39
N GLU A 91 8.40 10.88 -6.03
CA GLU A 91 7.36 11.18 -7.02
C GLU A 91 6.17 11.92 -6.40
N GLU A 92 5.74 11.53 -5.19
CA GLU A 92 4.63 12.17 -4.47
C GLU A 92 4.97 13.57 -3.95
N THR A 93 6.18 13.77 -3.43
CA THR A 93 6.57 15.00 -2.73
C THR A 93 7.30 16.00 -3.61
N GLY A 94 7.85 15.55 -4.74
CA GLY A 94 8.72 16.37 -5.58
C GLY A 94 10.05 16.75 -4.93
N SER A 95 10.45 16.12 -3.82
CA SER A 95 11.62 16.52 -3.03
C SER A 95 12.30 15.34 -2.33
N VAL A 96 13.58 15.13 -2.62
CA VAL A 96 14.39 14.10 -1.94
C VAL A 96 14.51 14.37 -0.44
N ARG A 97 14.56 15.65 -0.04
CA ARG A 97 14.65 16.03 1.37
C ARG A 97 13.37 15.64 2.11
N GLU A 98 12.21 15.96 1.56
CA GLU A 98 10.92 15.63 2.16
C GLU A 98 10.71 14.11 2.21
N ALA A 99 10.98 13.40 1.11
CA ALA A 99 10.93 11.94 1.06
C ALA A 99 11.85 11.29 2.12
N SER A 100 13.09 11.78 2.26
CA SER A 100 14.03 11.26 3.28
C SER A 100 13.53 11.49 4.71
N SER A 101 12.91 12.65 4.96
CA SER A 101 12.30 12.98 6.25
C SER A 101 11.14 12.05 6.59
N ARG A 102 10.25 11.77 5.62
CA ARG A 102 9.13 10.83 5.78
C ARG A 102 9.59 9.39 6.05
N MET A 103 10.73 9.00 5.50
CA MET A 103 11.35 7.70 5.76
C MET A 103 12.20 7.66 7.04
N ASN A 104 12.34 8.77 7.75
CA ASN A 104 13.23 8.91 8.91
C ASN A 104 14.70 8.49 8.60
N ILE A 105 15.19 8.82 7.40
CA ILE A 105 16.58 8.63 6.99
C ILE A 105 17.25 9.96 6.71
N SER A 106 18.58 10.03 6.86
CA SER A 106 19.31 11.25 6.53
C SER A 106 19.24 11.54 5.04
N TYR A 107 19.27 12.83 4.69
CA TYR A 107 19.33 13.28 3.29
C TYR A 107 20.51 12.64 2.54
N SER A 108 21.68 12.53 3.18
CA SER A 108 22.85 11.85 2.60
C SER A 108 22.60 10.36 2.38
N LYS A 109 21.86 9.70 3.27
CA LYS A 109 21.51 8.28 3.10
C LYS A 109 20.56 8.09 1.91
N ALA A 110 19.59 8.98 1.72
CA ALA A 110 18.74 8.97 0.53
C ALA A 110 19.57 9.13 -0.75
N TRP A 111 20.55 10.04 -0.77
CA TRP A 111 21.45 10.17 -1.91
C TRP A 111 22.31 8.95 -2.18
N ASN A 112 22.79 8.28 -1.13
CA ASN A 112 23.54 7.03 -1.30
C ASN A 112 22.67 5.96 -1.96
N ILE A 113 21.39 5.85 -1.59
CA ILE A 113 20.44 4.93 -2.23
C ILE A 113 20.27 5.28 -3.72
N LEU A 114 20.05 6.55 -4.04
CA LEU A 114 19.89 6.98 -5.44
C LEU A 114 21.15 6.75 -6.28
N ASN A 115 22.33 7.00 -5.70
CA ASN A 115 23.62 6.72 -6.34
C ASN A 115 23.81 5.22 -6.59
N THR A 116 23.48 4.38 -5.61
CA THR A 116 23.49 2.92 -5.76
C THR A 116 22.57 2.47 -6.91
N ILE A 117 21.34 2.98 -6.99
CA ILE A 117 20.44 2.65 -8.10
C ILE A 117 21.08 3.05 -9.43
N ARG A 118 21.64 4.26 -9.52
CA ARG A 118 22.32 4.72 -10.73
C ARG A 118 23.50 3.85 -11.12
N GLU A 119 24.36 3.49 -10.18
CA GLU A 119 25.52 2.64 -10.43
C GLU A 119 25.11 1.25 -10.93
N GLN A 120 24.05 0.66 -10.37
CA GLN A 120 23.61 -0.69 -10.75
C GLN A 120 22.75 -0.72 -12.02
N THR A 121 22.11 0.39 -12.40
CA THR A 121 21.21 0.46 -13.57
C THR A 121 21.81 1.22 -14.76
N GLY A 122 22.84 2.04 -14.53
CA GLY A 122 23.45 2.89 -15.56
C GLY A 122 22.65 4.13 -15.94
N PHE A 123 21.62 4.51 -15.18
CA PHE A 123 20.83 5.72 -15.44
C PHE A 123 20.41 6.46 -14.17
N GLU A 124 20.14 7.76 -14.29
CA GLU A 124 19.59 8.57 -13.21
C GLU A 124 18.11 8.24 -12.98
N ALA A 125 17.78 7.63 -11.84
CA ALA A 125 16.39 7.34 -11.48
C ALA A 125 15.60 8.61 -11.12
N VAL A 126 16.29 9.65 -10.64
CA VAL A 126 15.71 10.93 -10.21
C VAL A 126 16.40 12.06 -10.97
N LEU A 127 15.62 12.92 -11.62
CA LEU A 127 16.07 14.17 -12.22
C LEU A 127 15.94 15.29 -11.19
N ARG A 128 16.96 16.16 -11.13
CA ARG A 128 16.93 17.36 -10.32
C ARG A 128 16.70 18.57 -11.23
N GLN A 129 15.85 19.51 -10.82
CA GLN A 129 15.97 20.88 -11.31
C GLN A 129 16.68 21.72 -10.24
N GLN A 130 17.73 22.44 -10.65
CA GLN A 130 18.29 23.50 -9.83
C GLN A 130 17.24 24.62 -9.73
N GLY A 131 16.63 24.76 -8.55
CA GLY A 131 15.70 25.84 -8.24
C GLY A 131 16.35 26.82 -7.26
N GLY A 132 16.26 28.12 -7.58
CA GLY A 132 16.69 29.25 -6.75
C GLY A 132 15.89 29.38 -5.44
N ALA A 133 15.44 30.58 -5.09
CA ALA A 133 14.95 30.96 -3.74
C ALA A 133 13.91 30.03 -3.06
N THR A 134 13.21 29.15 -3.80
CA THR A 134 12.19 28.22 -3.30
C THR A 134 12.66 26.76 -3.16
N GLY A 135 13.93 26.45 -3.45
CA GLY A 135 14.50 25.10 -3.31
C GLY A 135 14.43 24.26 -4.59
N GLY A 136 15.34 23.29 -4.72
CA GLY A 136 15.43 22.40 -5.88
C GLY A 136 14.32 21.34 -5.89
N SER A 137 13.67 21.15 -7.02
CA SER A 137 12.68 20.09 -7.24
C SER A 137 13.37 18.80 -7.69
N ALA A 138 12.75 17.67 -7.33
CA ALA A 138 13.18 16.33 -7.73
C ALA A 138 11.99 15.56 -8.29
N GLN A 139 12.16 14.89 -9.42
CA GLN A 139 11.13 14.04 -10.03
C GLN A 139 11.75 12.77 -10.56
N LEU A 140 11.01 11.68 -10.65
CA LEU A 140 11.53 10.47 -11.28
C LEU A 140 11.77 10.71 -12.77
N SER A 141 12.89 10.19 -13.28
CA SER A 141 13.09 10.09 -14.73
C SER A 141 12.12 9.06 -15.31
N GLN A 142 11.88 9.10 -16.62
CA GLN A 142 11.03 8.09 -17.27
C GLN A 142 11.52 6.65 -16.99
N LYS A 143 12.83 6.44 -16.95
CA LYS A 143 13.44 5.15 -16.61
C LYS A 143 13.29 4.81 -15.12
N GLY A 144 13.35 5.81 -14.24
CA GLY A 144 13.09 5.64 -12.81
C GLY A 144 11.64 5.23 -12.52
N LYS A 145 10.67 5.82 -13.24
CA LYS A 145 9.26 5.44 -13.17
C LYS A 145 9.02 4.01 -13.64
N ASP A 146 9.54 3.65 -14.82
CA ASP A 146 9.47 2.28 -15.35
C ASP A 146 10.08 1.25 -14.38
N LEU A 147 11.25 1.56 -13.80
CA LEU A 147 11.88 0.68 -12.82
C LEU A 147 11.00 0.46 -11.59
N LEU A 148 10.43 1.53 -11.04
CA LEU A 148 9.56 1.48 -9.87
C LEU A 148 8.29 0.68 -10.15
N GLU A 149 7.61 0.96 -11.26
CA GLU A 149 6.39 0.27 -11.67
C GLU A 149 6.62 -1.24 -11.87
N ARG A 150 7.72 -1.59 -12.54
CA ARG A 150 8.10 -2.99 -12.75
C ARG A 150 8.43 -3.69 -11.45
N TYR A 151 9.11 -3.01 -10.53
CA TYR A 151 9.41 -3.56 -9.20
C TYR A 151 8.14 -3.81 -8.40
N ILE A 152 7.22 -2.84 -8.30
CA ILE A 152 5.95 -2.98 -7.56
C ILE A 152 5.12 -4.13 -8.15
N SER A 153 5.02 -4.19 -9.48
CA SER A 153 4.30 -5.28 -10.17
C SER A 153 4.92 -6.65 -9.89
N PHE A 154 6.25 -6.73 -9.91
CA PHE A 154 6.99 -7.96 -9.62
C PHE A 154 6.83 -8.40 -8.15
N GLU A 155 7.03 -7.48 -7.20
CA GLU A 155 6.88 -7.73 -5.77
C GLU A 155 5.48 -8.27 -5.44
N ARG A 156 4.43 -7.61 -5.97
CA ARG A 156 3.05 -8.05 -5.80
C ARG A 156 2.84 -9.49 -6.29
N ARG A 157 3.30 -9.81 -7.50
CA ARG A 157 3.17 -11.16 -8.07
C ARG A 157 3.96 -12.21 -7.30
N CYS A 158 5.13 -11.86 -6.76
CA CYS A 158 5.89 -12.72 -5.88
C CYS A 158 5.13 -12.98 -4.58
N GLN A 159 4.56 -11.96 -3.96
CA GLN A 159 3.79 -12.11 -2.73
C GLN A 159 2.57 -13.01 -2.95
N ASP A 160 1.80 -12.80 -4.03
CA ASP A 160 0.67 -13.66 -4.41
C ASP A 160 1.10 -15.14 -4.55
N ALA A 161 2.29 -15.39 -5.11
CA ALA A 161 2.81 -16.74 -5.30
C ALA A 161 3.27 -17.36 -3.97
N ILE A 162 3.91 -16.57 -3.12
CA ILE A 162 4.41 -17.01 -1.81
C ILE A 162 3.24 -17.41 -0.90
N GLU A 163 2.16 -16.65 -0.92
CA GLU A 163 0.94 -16.96 -0.19
C GLU A 163 0.33 -18.30 -0.65
N LYS A 164 0.22 -18.51 -1.96
CA LYS A 164 -0.28 -19.78 -2.52
C LYS A 164 0.59 -20.97 -2.12
N ILE A 165 1.92 -20.82 -2.21
CA ILE A 165 2.87 -21.87 -1.81
C ILE A 165 2.77 -22.15 -0.32
N TYR A 166 2.61 -21.10 0.50
CA TYR A 166 2.45 -21.25 1.94
C TYR A 166 1.19 -22.07 2.28
N ILE A 167 0.04 -21.72 1.70
CA ILE A 167 -1.22 -22.46 1.90
C ILE A 167 -1.04 -23.93 1.49
N ASP A 168 -0.44 -24.17 0.31
CA ASP A 168 -0.19 -25.52 -0.21
C ASP A 168 0.70 -26.36 0.73
N VAL A 169 1.74 -25.77 1.33
CA VAL A 169 2.71 -26.49 2.15
C VAL A 169 2.26 -26.66 3.61
N PHE A 170 1.68 -25.61 4.20
CA PHE A 170 1.39 -25.54 5.64
C PHE A 170 -0.07 -25.81 5.97
N GLU A 171 -1.04 -25.39 5.15
CA GLU A 171 -2.47 -25.52 5.47
C GLU A 171 -3.10 -26.79 4.89
N SER A 172 -2.53 -27.37 3.83
CA SER A 172 -2.97 -28.66 3.26
C SER A 172 -2.72 -29.89 4.14
N LYS A 173 -2.03 -29.74 5.28
CA LYS A 173 -1.62 -30.83 6.18
C LYS A 173 -2.31 -30.84 7.54
N HIS A 174 -3.33 -30.00 7.74
CA HIS A 174 -4.16 -30.09 8.93
C HIS A 174 -5.27 -31.14 8.77
N GLU A 175 -4.88 -32.43 8.77
CA GLU A 175 -5.75 -33.58 9.10
C GLU A 175 -5.43 -34.08 10.51
#